data_AF-A0A835NND4-F1
#
_entry.id   AF-A0A835NND4-F1
#
_cell.length_a   1.000
_cell.length_b   1.000
_cell.length_c   1.000
_cell.angle_alpha   90.00
_cell.angle_beta   90.00
_cell.angle_gamma   90.00
#
_symmetry.space_group_name_H-M   'P 1'
#
loop_
_entity.id
_entity.type
_entity.pdbx_description
1 polymer ?
#
loop_
_entity_poly.entity_id
_entity_poly.type
_entity_poly.pdbx_seq_one_letter_code
_entity_poly.pdbx_strand_id
1 'polypeptide(L)'
;MELTGRWYSIGLASNSNWFKEKRHLMKMCTTIISATSEGNLEVTSTYPKGDQCVTRNSLYTKTEQPGRFSYTSPRWGSKHNIHVVETNYDEYALVATQISKSTGSSTMVLLYSRTKELSPERLEMFTQFSKEQGLTDDEILILPQTGGPTSCCQPKPQQHHKLVTTLPHLTPSGPPAPQQPSLSSFTTHTCIPVSIKAYKNQMDKCQKFELLFQQSAQAGHYMGMSLEKRDLRVMETDYSHYAVLHEAHYSKAEPSTSLQLLTREQDVSPQLLQKFTQLVPTMGLTKDMLTLLPKS
;
A
#
# COMPACT_ATOMS: atom_id res chain seq x y z
N MET A 1 13.31 -4.22 11.32
CA MET A 1 13.43 -5.04 10.10
C MET A 1 12.33 -4.58 9.15
N GLU A 2 12.66 -3.72 8.18
CA GLU A 2 11.70 -2.89 7.42
C GLU A 2 11.18 -3.55 6.12
N LEU A 3 11.40 -4.86 5.96
CA LEU A 3 10.93 -5.62 4.79
C LEU A 3 9.43 -5.99 4.84
N THR A 4 8.77 -5.74 5.97
CA THR A 4 7.37 -6.08 6.19
C THR A 4 6.42 -5.21 5.35
N GLY A 5 5.16 -5.66 5.27
CA GLY A 5 4.10 -4.98 4.55
C GLY A 5 3.96 -5.47 3.12
N ARG A 6 3.32 -4.62 2.30
CA ARG A 6 2.92 -4.97 0.93
C ARG A 6 4.03 -4.70 -0.07
N TRP A 7 4.15 -5.60 -1.02
CA TRP A 7 5.05 -5.56 -2.17
C TRP A 7 4.34 -6.05 -3.43
N TYR A 8 4.76 -5.54 -4.59
CA TYR A 8 4.36 -6.03 -5.91
C TYR A 8 5.56 -6.68 -6.57
N SER A 9 5.38 -7.85 -7.18
CA SER A 9 6.44 -8.46 -8.00
C SER A 9 6.49 -7.78 -9.36
N ILE A 10 7.58 -7.07 -9.62
CA ILE A 10 7.78 -6.29 -10.84
C ILE A 10 8.59 -7.08 -11.87
N GLY A 11 9.65 -7.75 -11.44
CA GLY A 11 10.53 -8.52 -12.31
C GLY A 11 10.81 -9.89 -11.72
N LEU A 12 10.86 -10.91 -12.57
CA LEU A 12 11.24 -12.26 -12.20
C LEU A 12 12.19 -12.82 -13.26
N ALA A 13 13.33 -13.33 -12.83
CA ALA A 13 14.27 -14.03 -13.69
C ALA A 13 14.59 -15.41 -13.12
N SER A 14 14.65 -16.45 -13.96
CA SER A 14 15.04 -17.80 -13.52
C SER A 14 15.40 -18.72 -14.67
N ASN A 15 16.39 -19.58 -14.45
CA ASN A 15 16.78 -20.64 -15.40
C ASN A 15 16.03 -21.97 -15.19
N SER A 16 15.05 -22.01 -14.28
CA SER A 16 14.28 -23.23 -14.01
C SER A 16 13.35 -23.59 -15.19
N ASN A 17 13.17 -24.90 -15.44
CA ASN A 17 12.23 -25.37 -16.47
C ASN A 17 10.80 -24.88 -16.21
N TRP A 18 10.39 -24.80 -14.95
CA TRP A 18 9.08 -24.24 -14.59
C TRP A 18 8.92 -22.79 -15.02
N PHE A 19 9.97 -21.97 -14.86
CA PHE A 19 9.94 -20.59 -15.35
C PHE A 19 9.78 -20.57 -16.86
N LYS A 20 10.63 -21.32 -17.60
CA LYS A 20 10.59 -21.39 -19.06
C LYS A 20 9.20 -21.81 -19.58
N GLU A 21 8.61 -22.84 -18.99
CA GLU A 21 7.28 -23.34 -19.36
C GLU A 21 6.15 -22.38 -18.99
N LYS A 22 6.22 -21.70 -17.84
CA LYS A 22 5.12 -20.88 -17.31
C LYS A 22 5.27 -19.39 -17.56
N ARG A 23 6.39 -18.92 -18.12
CA ARG A 23 6.73 -17.51 -18.36
C ARG A 23 5.56 -16.72 -18.94
N HIS A 24 4.92 -17.25 -19.99
CA HIS A 24 3.80 -16.62 -20.69
C HIS A 24 2.51 -16.47 -19.86
N LEU A 25 2.38 -17.21 -18.75
CA LEU A 25 1.25 -17.13 -17.82
C LEU A 25 1.56 -16.24 -16.61
N MET A 26 2.81 -15.85 -16.41
CA MET A 26 3.22 -15.08 -15.25
C MET A 26 2.76 -13.64 -15.40
N LYS A 27 2.18 -13.12 -14.31
CA LYS A 27 1.74 -11.74 -14.19
C LYS A 27 2.19 -11.22 -12.84
N MET A 28 2.20 -9.90 -12.71
CA MET A 28 2.45 -9.23 -11.44
C MET A 28 1.55 -9.81 -10.35
N CYS A 29 2.12 -10.05 -9.18
CA CYS A 29 1.43 -10.55 -8.00
C CYS A 29 1.59 -9.59 -6.83
N THR A 30 0.64 -9.61 -5.90
CA THR A 30 0.78 -8.88 -4.63
C THR A 30 1.30 -9.82 -3.57
N THR A 31 2.33 -9.41 -2.84
CA THR A 31 2.94 -10.15 -1.75
C THR A 31 2.86 -9.35 -0.47
N ILE A 32 2.39 -9.99 0.61
CA ILE A 32 2.41 -9.45 1.96
C ILE A 32 3.49 -10.20 2.73
N ILE A 33 4.40 -9.44 3.36
CA ILE A 33 5.48 -9.98 4.19
C ILE A 33 5.22 -9.55 5.64
N SER A 34 5.18 -10.50 6.54
CA SER A 34 5.03 -10.26 7.98
C SER A 34 6.20 -10.89 8.73
N ALA A 35 6.66 -10.25 9.80
CA ALA A 35 7.69 -10.80 10.66
C ALA A 35 7.04 -11.57 11.83
N THR A 36 7.61 -12.72 12.16
CA THR A 36 7.26 -13.48 13.37
C THR A 36 8.07 -12.96 14.57
N SER A 37 7.65 -13.31 15.80
CA SER A 37 8.40 -13.01 17.03
C SER A 37 9.82 -13.60 17.02
N GLU A 38 10.01 -14.72 16.33
CA GLU A 38 11.30 -15.38 16.17
C GLU A 38 12.18 -14.73 15.10
N GLY A 39 11.67 -13.77 14.32
CA GLY A 39 12.37 -13.10 13.23
C GLY A 39 12.32 -13.84 11.88
N ASN A 40 11.53 -14.90 11.77
CA ASN A 40 11.16 -15.53 10.50
C ASN A 40 10.19 -14.62 9.72
N LEU A 41 10.05 -14.84 8.41
CA LEU A 41 9.14 -14.11 7.55
C LEU A 41 7.99 -15.00 7.06
N GLU A 42 6.76 -14.59 7.34
CA GLU A 42 5.57 -15.11 6.66
C GLU A 42 5.34 -14.34 5.37
N VAL A 43 5.40 -15.04 4.24
CA VAL A 43 5.28 -14.48 2.90
C VAL A 43 4.03 -15.03 2.24
N THR A 44 3.06 -14.14 2.02
CA THR A 44 1.78 -14.46 1.41
C THR A 44 1.67 -13.80 0.04
N SER A 45 1.76 -14.58 -1.03
CA SER A 45 1.69 -14.07 -2.40
C SER A 45 0.38 -14.46 -3.08
N THR A 46 -0.29 -13.50 -3.70
CA THR A 46 -1.56 -13.69 -4.40
C THR A 46 -1.39 -13.42 -5.89
N TYR A 47 -1.67 -14.44 -6.70
CA TYR A 47 -1.44 -14.47 -8.14
C TYR A 47 -2.78 -14.58 -8.90
N PRO A 48 -2.91 -13.91 -10.05
CA PRO A 48 -4.01 -14.17 -10.96
C PRO A 48 -3.81 -15.50 -11.69
N LYS A 49 -4.86 -16.32 -11.77
CA LYS A 49 -4.88 -17.58 -12.51
C LYS A 49 -6.23 -17.71 -13.24
N GLY A 50 -6.24 -17.39 -14.53
CA GLY A 50 -7.50 -17.22 -15.26
C GLY A 50 -8.33 -16.10 -14.61
N ASP A 51 -9.59 -16.40 -14.31
CA ASP A 51 -10.52 -15.48 -13.63
C ASP A 51 -10.46 -15.55 -12.10
N GLN A 52 -9.57 -16.38 -11.54
CA GLN A 52 -9.46 -16.59 -10.09
C GLN A 52 -8.17 -16.02 -9.51
N CYS A 53 -8.21 -15.74 -8.21
CA CYS A 53 -7.07 -15.34 -7.40
C CYS A 53 -6.59 -16.52 -6.56
N VAL A 54 -5.32 -16.87 -6.68
CA VAL A 54 -4.71 -17.96 -5.93
C VAL A 54 -3.69 -17.39 -4.97
N THR A 55 -3.88 -17.65 -3.69
CA THR A 55 -2.96 -17.24 -2.62
C THR A 55 -2.05 -18.41 -2.24
N ARG A 56 -0.78 -18.11 -1.98
CA ARG A 56 0.23 -19.05 -1.48
C ARG A 56 0.96 -18.45 -0.31
N ASN A 57 1.08 -19.22 0.76
CA ASN A 57 1.79 -18.84 1.97
C ASN A 57 3.09 -19.64 2.05
N SER A 58 4.17 -18.98 2.44
CA SER A 58 5.47 -19.59 2.69
C SER A 58 6.07 -19.00 3.97
N LEU A 59 6.66 -19.84 4.80
CA LEU A 59 7.39 -19.41 5.99
C LEU A 59 8.89 -19.48 5.69
N TYR A 60 9.54 -18.32 5.64
CA TYR A 60 10.97 -18.17 5.42
C TYR A 60 11.67 -18.10 6.77
N THR A 61 12.45 -19.14 7.08
CA THR A 61 13.16 -19.26 8.36
C THR A 61 14.43 -18.42 8.30
N LYS A 62 14.65 -17.56 9.29
CA LYS A 62 15.87 -16.75 9.35
C LYS A 62 17.10 -17.64 9.48
N THR A 63 18.22 -17.17 8.96
CA THR A 63 19.53 -17.81 9.21
C THR A 63 20.37 -16.92 10.13
N GLU A 64 21.57 -17.38 10.49
CA GLU A 64 22.52 -16.57 11.26
C GLU A 64 22.96 -15.31 10.50
N GLN A 65 22.91 -15.34 9.17
CA GLN A 65 23.31 -14.22 8.33
C GLN A 65 22.13 -13.26 8.10
N PRO A 66 22.26 -11.96 8.44
CA PRO A 66 21.23 -10.97 8.17
C PRO A 66 20.84 -10.92 6.68
N GLY A 67 19.54 -10.74 6.41
CA GLY A 67 19.03 -10.71 5.04
C GLY A 67 19.04 -12.07 4.33
N ARG A 68 19.38 -13.17 5.01
CA ARG A 68 19.32 -14.52 4.46
C ARG A 68 18.31 -15.39 5.20
N PHE A 69 17.54 -16.11 4.39
CA PHE A 69 16.46 -16.98 4.84
C PHE A 69 16.53 -18.32 4.13
N SER A 70 15.91 -19.32 4.73
CA SER A 70 15.71 -20.63 4.14
C SER A 70 14.23 -20.98 4.05
N TYR A 71 13.86 -21.71 3.00
CA TYR A 71 12.50 -22.25 2.85
C TYR A 71 12.58 -23.63 2.21
N THR A 72 11.84 -24.58 2.76
CA THR A 72 11.66 -25.89 2.14
C THR A 72 10.23 -25.98 1.65
N SER A 73 10.04 -26.20 0.34
CA SER A 73 8.72 -26.38 -0.25
C SER A 73 8.29 -27.83 -0.09
N PRO A 74 7.30 -28.16 0.75
CA PRO A 74 6.85 -29.55 0.91
C PRO A 74 6.22 -30.07 -0.38
N ARG A 75 5.55 -29.19 -1.13
CA ARG A 75 4.87 -29.52 -2.38
C ARG A 75 5.82 -29.95 -3.49
N TRP A 76 7.01 -29.35 -3.55
CA TRP A 76 7.96 -29.54 -4.65
C TRP A 76 9.25 -30.24 -4.23
N GLY A 77 9.38 -30.57 -2.95
CA GLY A 77 10.60 -31.16 -2.38
C GLY A 77 11.85 -30.32 -2.63
N SER A 78 11.71 -28.99 -2.73
CA SER A 78 12.83 -28.09 -3.02
C SER A 78 13.26 -27.28 -1.81
N LYS A 79 14.56 -27.06 -1.68
CA LYS A 79 15.14 -26.15 -0.69
C LYS A 79 15.52 -24.85 -1.37
N HIS A 80 15.23 -23.74 -0.70
CA HIS A 80 15.42 -22.39 -1.21
C HIS A 80 16.32 -21.65 -0.23
N ASN A 81 17.47 -21.21 -0.70
CA ASN A 81 18.33 -20.29 0.02
C ASN A 81 18.07 -18.88 -0.53
N ILE A 82 17.41 -18.06 0.28
CA ILE A 82 16.87 -16.77 -0.11
C ILE A 82 17.78 -15.69 0.47
N HIS A 83 18.12 -14.71 -0.34
CA HIS A 83 18.95 -13.58 0.05
C HIS A 83 18.33 -12.29 -0.47
N VAL A 84 18.03 -11.37 0.45
CA VAL A 84 17.75 -9.98 0.13
C VAL A 84 19.10 -9.34 -0.18
N VAL A 85 19.36 -9.14 -1.47
CA VAL A 85 20.63 -8.63 -1.98
C VAL A 85 20.73 -7.14 -1.70
N GLU A 86 19.66 -6.42 -2.02
CA GLU A 86 19.60 -4.97 -1.90
C GLU A 86 18.16 -4.54 -1.66
N THR A 87 17.96 -3.55 -0.80
CA THR A 87 16.67 -2.90 -0.59
C THR A 87 16.87 -1.58 0.12
N ASN A 88 16.07 -0.59 -0.25
CA ASN A 88 15.90 0.64 0.53
C ASN A 88 14.61 0.63 1.36
N TYR A 89 13.93 -0.53 1.44
CA TYR A 89 12.69 -0.80 2.19
C TYR A 89 11.42 -0.06 1.74
N ASP A 90 11.56 1.18 1.28
CA ASP A 90 10.45 2.07 0.97
C ASP A 90 10.07 2.08 -0.52
N GLU A 91 10.95 1.60 -1.39
CA GLU A 91 10.73 1.64 -2.83
C GLU A 91 10.83 0.25 -3.45
N TYR A 92 11.94 -0.47 -3.23
CA TYR A 92 12.21 -1.74 -3.91
C TYR A 92 12.97 -2.73 -3.02
N ALA A 93 12.91 -4.01 -3.39
CA ALA A 93 13.78 -5.05 -2.85
C ALA A 93 14.19 -6.03 -3.96
N LEU A 94 15.48 -6.31 -4.05
CA LEU A 94 16.07 -7.27 -4.96
C LEU A 94 16.41 -8.55 -4.19
N VAL A 95 15.80 -9.66 -4.59
CA VAL A 95 15.91 -10.93 -3.86
C VAL A 95 16.45 -12.01 -4.77
N ALA A 96 17.61 -12.58 -4.43
CA ALA A 96 18.19 -13.73 -5.10
C ALA A 96 17.85 -15.00 -4.33
N THR A 97 17.46 -16.06 -5.03
CA THR A 97 17.13 -17.36 -4.46
C THR A 97 17.84 -18.47 -5.21
N GLN A 98 18.61 -19.26 -4.48
CA GLN A 98 19.17 -20.50 -4.97
C GLN A 98 18.24 -21.65 -4.59
N ILE A 99 17.70 -22.34 -5.59
CA ILE A 99 16.71 -23.41 -5.41
C ILE A 99 17.40 -24.73 -5.73
N SER A 100 17.41 -25.67 -4.79
CA SER A 100 17.95 -27.02 -4.98
C SER A 100 16.86 -28.09 -4.89
N LYS A 101 16.94 -29.06 -5.80
CA LYS A 101 16.11 -30.26 -5.88
C LYS A 101 17.01 -31.47 -6.13
N SER A 102 16.47 -32.68 -5.98
CA SER A 102 17.16 -33.91 -6.38
C SER A 102 17.53 -33.92 -7.87
N THR A 103 16.73 -33.24 -8.71
CA THR A 103 16.92 -33.18 -10.16
C THR A 103 17.86 -32.06 -10.63
N GLY A 104 18.45 -31.29 -9.71
CA GLY A 104 19.34 -30.18 -10.01
C GLY A 104 19.01 -28.88 -9.27
N SER A 105 19.79 -27.84 -9.55
CA SER A 105 19.63 -26.51 -8.97
C SER A 105 19.22 -25.47 -10.01
N SER A 106 18.55 -24.42 -9.55
CA SER A 106 18.19 -23.27 -10.38
C SER A 106 18.33 -21.97 -9.59
N THR A 107 18.67 -20.91 -10.30
CA THR A 107 18.71 -19.55 -9.77
C THR A 107 17.38 -18.86 -10.05
N MET A 108 16.95 -18.01 -9.11
CA MET A 108 15.81 -17.11 -9.29
C MET A 108 16.16 -15.73 -8.72
N VAL A 109 15.85 -14.67 -9.46
CA VAL A 109 15.94 -13.28 -9.00
C VAL A 109 14.56 -12.66 -9.07
N LEU A 110 14.12 -12.01 -8.00
CA LEU A 110 12.82 -11.35 -7.90
C LEU A 110 13.03 -9.90 -7.51
N LEU A 111 12.46 -8.99 -8.30
CA LEU A 111 12.38 -7.57 -8.01
C LEU A 111 10.99 -7.25 -7.46
N TYR A 112 10.96 -6.79 -6.21
CA TYR A 112 9.78 -6.25 -5.57
C TYR A 112 9.77 -4.72 -5.62
N SER A 113 8.58 -4.14 -5.67
CA SER A 113 8.35 -2.70 -5.49
C SER A 113 7.19 -2.42 -4.54
N ARG A 114 7.22 -1.30 -3.82
CA ARG A 114 6.09 -0.81 -3.03
C ARG A 114 4.95 -0.28 -3.91
N THR A 115 5.24 0.08 -5.15
CA THR A 115 4.29 0.55 -6.17
C THR A 115 4.20 -0.44 -7.34
N LYS A 116 3.19 -0.30 -8.19
CA LYS A 116 3.03 -1.15 -9.39
C LYS A 116 3.95 -0.76 -10.54
N GLU A 117 4.59 0.39 -10.42
CA GLU A 117 5.50 0.96 -11.38
C GLU A 117 6.80 1.28 -10.66
N LEU A 118 7.91 1.12 -11.36
CA LEU A 118 9.25 1.38 -10.83
C LEU A 118 10.06 2.09 -11.91
N SER A 119 11.04 2.90 -11.52
CA SER A 119 11.84 3.68 -12.46
C SER A 119 12.62 2.77 -13.43
N PRO A 120 12.88 3.22 -14.67
CA PRO A 120 13.69 2.48 -15.62
C PRO A 120 15.06 2.08 -15.07
N GLU A 121 15.70 2.95 -14.28
CA GLU A 121 16.98 2.69 -13.61
C GLU A 121 16.93 1.43 -12.72
N ARG A 122 15.85 1.26 -11.95
CA ARG A 122 15.69 0.08 -11.07
C ARG A 122 15.37 -1.19 -11.86
N LEU A 123 14.68 -1.08 -13.00
CA LEU A 123 14.46 -2.21 -13.90
C LEU A 123 15.76 -2.64 -14.59
N GLU A 124 16.60 -1.68 -14.96
CA GLU A 124 17.93 -1.93 -15.51
C GLU A 124 18.86 -2.58 -14.49
N MET A 125 18.88 -2.07 -13.25
CA MET A 125 19.60 -2.68 -12.12
C MET A 125 19.19 -4.16 -11.92
N PHE A 126 17.89 -4.46 -11.93
CA PHE A 126 17.41 -5.85 -11.85
C PHE A 126 17.89 -6.71 -13.03
N THR A 127 17.86 -6.16 -14.24
CA THR A 127 18.28 -6.87 -15.46
C THR A 127 19.77 -7.17 -15.43
N GLN A 128 20.60 -6.17 -15.07
CA GLN A 128 22.04 -6.29 -14.97
C GLN A 128 22.45 -7.30 -13.89
N PHE A 129 21.87 -7.19 -12.69
CA PHE A 129 22.12 -8.16 -11.63
C PHE A 129 21.70 -9.58 -12.03
N SER A 130 20.56 -9.75 -12.73
CA SER A 130 20.13 -11.06 -13.22
C SER A 130 21.15 -11.68 -14.18
N LYS A 131 21.76 -10.88 -15.06
CA LYS A 131 22.84 -11.33 -15.97
C LYS A 131 24.10 -11.71 -15.22
N GLU A 132 24.46 -10.97 -14.18
CA GLU A 132 25.60 -11.31 -13.29
C GLU A 132 25.37 -12.64 -12.55
N GLN A 133 24.11 -13.01 -12.29
CA GLN A 133 23.74 -14.33 -11.78
C GLN A 133 23.72 -15.44 -12.86
N GLY A 134 24.15 -15.12 -14.09
CA GLY A 134 24.24 -16.07 -15.21
C GLY A 134 22.93 -16.32 -15.94
N LEU A 135 21.92 -15.47 -15.76
CA LEU A 135 20.62 -15.59 -16.45
C LEU A 135 20.66 -14.86 -17.79
N THR A 136 20.06 -15.45 -18.82
CA THR A 136 19.97 -14.84 -20.15
C THR A 136 18.77 -13.89 -20.25
N ASP A 137 18.71 -13.06 -21.31
CA ASP A 137 17.58 -12.15 -21.54
C ASP A 137 16.22 -12.88 -21.62
N ASP A 138 16.19 -14.07 -22.22
CA ASP A 138 14.97 -14.89 -22.30
C ASP A 138 14.53 -15.45 -20.92
N GLU A 139 15.48 -15.55 -20.00
CA GLU A 139 15.26 -15.99 -18.62
C GLU A 139 14.87 -14.83 -17.70
N ILE A 140 14.75 -13.60 -18.23
CA ILE A 140 14.32 -12.40 -17.51
C ILE A 140 12.92 -11.98 -17.99
N LEU A 141 12.02 -11.66 -17.06
CA LEU A 141 10.67 -11.20 -17.36
C LEU A 141 10.30 -10.02 -16.47
N ILE A 142 9.99 -8.88 -17.09
CA ILE A 142 9.21 -7.83 -16.43
C ILE A 142 7.75 -8.26 -16.45
N LEU A 143 7.17 -8.39 -15.27
CA LEU A 143 5.86 -9.01 -15.08
C LEU A 143 4.75 -8.05 -15.52
N PRO A 144 3.89 -8.46 -16.48
CA PRO A 144 2.82 -7.60 -16.94
C PRO A 144 1.79 -7.36 -15.83
N GLN A 145 1.27 -6.13 -15.78
CA GLN A 145 0.16 -5.79 -14.90
C GLN A 145 -1.12 -6.56 -15.31
N THR A 146 -1.97 -6.89 -14.35
CA THR A 146 -3.27 -7.49 -14.62
C THR A 146 -4.26 -6.39 -15.02
N GLY A 147 -4.55 -6.23 -16.32
CA GLY A 147 -5.59 -5.33 -16.82
C GLY A 147 -6.96 -5.98 -16.74
N GLY A 148 -7.80 -5.59 -15.76
CA GLY A 148 -9.20 -6.02 -15.70
C GLY A 148 -9.90 -5.69 -14.37
N PRO A 149 -11.24 -5.50 -14.35
CA PRO A 149 -12.01 -5.15 -13.15
C PRO A 149 -12.08 -6.24 -12.05
N THR A 150 -11.54 -7.43 -12.30
CA THR A 150 -11.44 -8.58 -11.36
C THR A 150 -10.01 -8.81 -10.85
N SER A 151 -9.21 -7.75 -10.78
CA SER A 151 -7.77 -7.89 -10.56
C SER A 151 -7.45 -8.34 -9.12
N CYS A 152 -6.97 -9.57 -8.99
CA CYS A 152 -6.34 -10.15 -7.78
C CYS A 152 -5.22 -9.30 -7.16
N CYS A 153 -4.66 -8.41 -7.99
CA CYS A 153 -3.60 -7.48 -7.66
C CYS A 153 -4.11 -6.04 -7.49
N GLN A 154 -5.44 -5.85 -7.48
CA GLN A 154 -6.01 -4.70 -6.80
C GLN A 154 -5.85 -5.04 -5.32
N PRO A 155 -5.64 -4.06 -4.45
CA PRO A 155 -6.19 -4.25 -3.12
C PRO A 155 -7.64 -4.73 -3.35
N LYS A 156 -8.01 -5.93 -2.85
CA LYS A 156 -9.38 -6.05 -2.32
C LYS A 156 -9.61 -4.73 -1.62
N PRO A 157 -10.66 -3.95 -1.91
CA PRO A 157 -10.90 -2.74 -1.14
C PRO A 157 -10.68 -3.17 0.30
N GLN A 158 -9.57 -2.71 0.88
CA GLN A 158 -9.45 -2.76 2.31
C GLN A 158 -10.64 -1.91 2.62
N GLN A 159 -11.70 -2.56 3.08
CA GLN A 159 -12.75 -1.83 3.72
C GLN A 159 -12.02 -1.23 4.90
N HIS A 160 -11.53 -0.02 4.66
CA HIS A 160 -11.21 0.89 5.69
C HIS A 160 -12.52 0.93 6.46
N HIS A 161 -12.49 0.40 7.68
CA HIS A 161 -13.54 0.67 8.63
C HIS A 161 -13.51 2.18 8.82
N LYS A 162 -14.24 2.91 7.97
CA LYS A 162 -14.35 4.35 8.10
C LYS A 162 -15.25 4.54 9.30
N LEU A 163 -14.69 4.94 10.43
CA LEU A 163 -15.55 5.67 11.35
C LEU A 163 -15.88 6.99 10.67
N VAL A 164 -17.12 7.14 10.22
CA VAL A 164 -17.58 8.41 9.66
C VAL A 164 -18.57 8.99 10.65
N THR A 165 -18.28 10.20 11.07
CA THR A 165 -19.21 11.05 11.78
C THR A 165 -19.55 12.20 10.84
N THR A 166 -20.80 12.24 10.36
CA THR A 166 -21.34 13.35 9.57
C THR A 166 -22.44 14.03 10.38
N LEU A 167 -22.29 15.33 10.64
CA LEU A 167 -23.36 16.18 11.16
C LEU A 167 -24.40 16.49 10.07
N PRO A 168 -25.70 16.50 10.37
CA PRO A 168 -26.67 17.31 9.65
C PRO A 168 -26.68 18.74 10.20
N HIS A 169 -26.70 19.71 9.27
CA HIS A 169 -27.02 21.14 9.43
C HIS A 169 -26.73 21.82 10.79
N LEU A 170 -25.68 22.65 10.81
CA LEU A 170 -25.54 23.73 11.78
C LEU A 170 -25.68 25.08 11.07
N THR A 171 -26.60 25.90 11.56
CA THR A 171 -26.75 27.31 11.20
C THR A 171 -25.56 28.12 11.74
N PRO A 172 -25.07 29.13 11.01
CA PRO A 172 -23.85 29.83 11.39
C PRO A 172 -24.12 30.85 12.49
N SER A 173 -23.59 30.59 13.69
CA SER A 173 -23.36 31.62 14.71
C SER A 173 -22.01 31.38 15.39
N GLY A 174 -20.97 32.07 14.91
CA GLY A 174 -19.62 32.05 15.47
C GLY A 174 -18.71 33.05 14.74
N PRO A 175 -17.69 33.62 15.42
CA PRO A 175 -17.11 34.93 15.09
C PRO A 175 -16.25 34.93 13.81
N PRO A 176 -15.93 36.12 13.25
CA PRO A 176 -15.20 36.21 12.00
C PRO A 176 -13.80 35.60 12.09
N ALA A 177 -13.38 34.96 11.00
CA ALA A 177 -12.07 34.36 10.82
C ALA A 177 -10.94 35.40 11.00
N PRO A 178 -9.79 35.03 11.61
CA PRO A 178 -8.61 35.88 11.66
C PRO A 178 -8.08 36.19 10.26
N GLN A 179 -7.71 37.45 10.04
CA GLN A 179 -7.17 37.96 8.78
C GLN A 179 -5.84 37.28 8.40
N GLN A 180 -5.72 36.88 7.13
CA GLN A 180 -4.48 36.32 6.56
C GLN A 180 -3.35 37.35 6.59
N PRO A 181 -2.11 36.97 6.94
CA PRO A 181 -0.95 37.82 6.73
C PRO A 181 -0.64 37.97 5.24
N SER A 182 -0.23 39.17 4.87
CA SER A 182 0.17 39.57 3.52
C SER A 182 1.35 38.74 3.00
N LEU A 183 1.24 38.27 1.76
CA LEU A 183 2.28 37.58 1.02
C LEU A 183 3.46 38.53 0.73
N SER A 184 4.61 38.26 1.33
CA SER A 184 5.89 38.68 0.77
C SER A 184 6.88 37.51 0.75
N SER A 185 7.34 37.23 -0.46
CA SER A 185 8.55 36.50 -0.86
C SER A 185 8.72 35.07 -0.36
N PHE A 186 8.24 34.07 -1.11
CA PHE A 186 8.84 32.74 -1.08
C PHE A 186 8.87 32.09 -2.46
N THR A 187 10.02 31.47 -2.74
CA THR A 187 10.44 30.77 -3.95
C THR A 187 9.42 29.73 -4.38
N THR A 188 9.05 29.73 -5.66
CA THR A 188 8.12 28.77 -6.26
C THR A 188 8.73 27.37 -6.31
N HIS A 189 8.47 26.55 -5.29
CA HIS A 189 8.46 25.10 -5.45
C HIS A 189 7.09 24.71 -5.99
N THR A 190 7.06 24.21 -7.22
CA THR A 190 5.84 23.69 -7.85
C THR A 190 5.31 22.52 -7.02
N CYS A 191 4.26 22.76 -6.23
CA CYS A 191 3.56 21.73 -5.48
C CYS A 191 2.76 20.87 -6.47
N ILE A 192 3.20 19.63 -6.69
CA ILE A 192 2.48 18.65 -7.52
C ILE A 192 1.15 18.31 -6.81
N PRO A 193 0.00 18.40 -7.50
CA PRO A 193 -1.28 17.99 -6.92
C PRO A 193 -1.28 16.50 -6.56
N VAL A 194 -1.76 16.18 -5.36
CA VAL A 194 -2.01 14.81 -4.90
C VAL A 194 -3.40 14.40 -5.36
N SER A 195 -3.50 13.28 -6.09
CA SER A 195 -4.80 12.71 -6.49
C SER A 195 -5.24 11.62 -5.50
N ILE A 196 -6.41 11.83 -4.89
CA ILE A 196 -7.06 10.86 -4.00
C ILE A 196 -8.24 10.24 -4.74
N LYS A 197 -8.15 8.94 -5.02
CA LYS A 197 -9.25 8.16 -5.62
C LYS A 197 -10.23 7.78 -4.51
N ALA A 198 -11.37 8.43 -4.48
CA ALA A 198 -12.43 8.18 -3.53
C ALA A 198 -13.56 7.35 -4.17
N TYR A 199 -14.28 6.62 -3.33
CA TYR A 199 -15.38 5.74 -3.72
C TYR A 199 -16.60 6.11 -2.89
N LYS A 200 -17.73 6.39 -3.55
CA LYS A 200 -18.99 6.74 -2.90
C LYS A 200 -20.05 5.74 -3.33
N ASN A 201 -20.77 5.19 -2.36
CA ASN A 201 -21.95 4.37 -2.62
C ASN A 201 -23.10 5.31 -2.99
N GLN A 202 -23.58 5.19 -4.23
CA GLN A 202 -24.84 5.79 -4.68
C GLN A 202 -25.70 4.67 -5.24
N MET A 203 -26.85 4.42 -4.61
CA MET A 203 -27.90 3.52 -5.11
C MET A 203 -27.36 2.17 -5.62
N ASP A 204 -26.77 1.38 -4.71
CA ASP A 204 -26.19 0.05 -4.98
C ASP A 204 -25.04 0.00 -6.01
N LYS A 205 -24.44 1.15 -6.34
CA LYS A 205 -23.22 1.23 -7.16
C LYS A 205 -22.14 2.02 -6.42
N CYS A 206 -20.94 1.44 -6.41
CA CYS A 206 -19.74 2.07 -5.90
C CYS A 206 -19.12 2.91 -7.04
N GLN A 207 -19.31 4.23 -7.00
CA GLN A 207 -18.77 5.12 -8.01
C GLN A 207 -17.40 5.65 -7.58
N LYS A 208 -16.42 5.50 -8.48
CA LYS A 208 -15.08 6.07 -8.32
C LYS A 208 -15.07 7.51 -8.78
N PHE A 209 -14.51 8.39 -7.96
CA PHE A 209 -14.22 9.78 -8.32
C PHE A 209 -12.80 10.13 -7.85
N GLU A 210 -12.18 11.09 -8.51
CA GLU A 210 -10.83 11.53 -8.21
C GLU A 210 -10.91 12.95 -7.62
N LEU A 211 -10.40 13.09 -6.40
CA LEU A 211 -10.27 14.37 -5.72
C LEU A 211 -8.84 14.84 -5.86
N LEU A 212 -8.67 16.08 -6.33
CA LEU A 212 -7.37 16.71 -6.46
C LEU A 212 -7.13 17.62 -5.26
N PHE A 213 -6.03 17.36 -4.57
CA PHE A 213 -5.58 18.11 -3.41
C PHE A 213 -4.23 18.71 -3.67
N GLN A 214 -4.02 19.93 -3.18
CA GLN A 214 -2.72 20.56 -3.16
C GLN A 214 -2.21 20.60 -1.74
N GLN A 215 -0.97 20.14 -1.51
CA GLN A 215 -0.34 20.27 -0.21
C GLN A 215 -0.16 21.76 0.11
N SER A 216 -0.51 22.15 1.33
CA SER A 216 -0.23 23.48 1.84
C SER A 216 1.23 23.60 2.28
N ALA A 217 1.63 24.77 2.79
CA ALA A 217 2.94 24.93 3.42
C ALA A 217 3.12 24.08 4.70
N GLN A 218 2.03 23.57 5.28
CA GLN A 218 2.06 22.72 6.48
C GLN A 218 2.03 21.23 6.10
N ALA A 219 2.99 20.47 6.61
CA ALA A 219 3.03 19.02 6.42
C ALA A 219 1.75 18.35 6.92
N GLY A 220 1.19 17.44 6.11
CA GLY A 220 -0.06 16.75 6.44
C GLY A 220 -1.34 17.58 6.23
N HIS A 221 -1.25 18.82 5.75
CA HIS A 221 -2.40 19.67 5.45
C HIS A 221 -2.55 19.88 3.94
N TYR A 222 -3.74 19.56 3.43
CA TYR A 222 -4.07 19.56 2.02
C TYR A 222 -5.35 20.34 1.76
N MET A 223 -5.38 21.10 0.66
CA MET A 223 -6.56 21.85 0.22
C MET A 223 -7.08 21.30 -1.09
N GLY A 224 -8.38 21.05 -1.15
CA GLY A 224 -9.08 20.64 -2.37
C GLY A 224 -9.05 21.75 -3.41
N MET A 225 -8.77 21.38 -4.66
CA MET A 225 -8.66 22.34 -5.78
C MET A 225 -10.00 22.70 -6.43
N SER A 226 -11.13 22.19 -5.90
CA SER A 226 -12.49 22.46 -6.41
C SER A 226 -13.10 23.76 -5.88
N LEU A 227 -14.15 24.26 -6.55
CA LEU A 227 -14.97 25.40 -6.10
C LEU A 227 -15.56 25.19 -4.68
N GLU A 228 -15.77 23.94 -4.29
CA GLU A 228 -16.04 23.54 -2.92
C GLU A 228 -14.73 23.38 -2.14
N LYS A 229 -14.49 24.24 -1.13
CA LYS A 229 -13.28 24.19 -0.31
C LYS A 229 -13.32 22.96 0.61
N ARG A 230 -12.47 21.98 0.33
CA ARG A 230 -12.21 20.83 1.22
C ARG A 230 -10.86 21.00 1.89
N ASP A 231 -10.83 20.98 3.21
CA ASP A 231 -9.60 20.95 4.01
C ASP A 231 -9.43 19.51 4.50
N LEU A 232 -8.28 18.91 4.21
CA LEU A 232 -7.91 17.58 4.66
C LEU A 232 -6.65 17.66 5.50
N ARG A 233 -6.71 17.12 6.73
CA ARG A 233 -5.58 17.08 7.67
C ARG A 233 -5.30 15.67 8.12
N VAL A 234 -4.04 15.28 8.02
CA VAL A 234 -3.54 14.09 8.71
C VAL A 234 -3.27 14.50 10.16
N MET A 235 -4.19 14.14 11.05
CA MET A 235 -4.10 14.48 12.48
C MET A 235 -3.05 13.62 13.16
N GLU A 236 -2.99 12.35 12.78
CA GLU A 236 -2.07 11.38 13.34
C GLU A 236 -1.88 10.21 12.38
N THR A 237 -0.68 9.67 12.30
CA THR A 237 -0.41 8.48 11.50
C THR A 237 0.92 7.87 11.94
N ASP A 238 1.04 6.55 11.86
CA ASP A 238 2.32 5.84 11.96
C ASP A 238 2.86 5.43 10.59
N TYR A 239 2.21 5.90 9.51
CA TYR A 239 2.48 5.61 8.10
C TYR A 239 2.40 4.13 7.70
N SER A 240 2.16 3.22 8.65
CA SER A 240 2.39 1.79 8.50
C SER A 240 1.19 0.93 8.89
N HIS A 241 0.35 1.36 9.83
CA HIS A 241 -0.81 0.62 10.32
C HIS A 241 -2.09 1.46 10.34
N TYR A 242 -2.01 2.75 10.65
CA TYR A 242 -3.19 3.62 10.72
C TYR A 242 -2.94 5.07 10.34
N ALA A 243 -4.02 5.78 10.01
CA ALA A 243 -4.05 7.23 9.92
C ALA A 243 -5.38 7.77 10.47
N VAL A 244 -5.33 8.88 11.18
CA VAL A 244 -6.50 9.68 11.58
C VAL A 244 -6.56 10.90 10.67
N LEU A 245 -7.63 10.99 9.90
CA LEU A 245 -7.87 12.10 8.98
C LEU A 245 -9.00 12.98 9.49
N HIS A 246 -8.80 14.28 9.45
CA HIS A 246 -9.85 15.28 9.61
C HIS A 246 -10.17 15.86 8.23
N GLU A 247 -11.44 15.82 7.83
CA GLU A 247 -11.92 16.43 6.60
C GLU A 247 -12.99 17.47 6.95
N ALA A 248 -12.74 18.72 6.59
CA ALA A 248 -13.72 19.80 6.71
C ALA A 248 -14.13 20.28 5.31
N HIS A 249 -15.43 20.21 5.03
CA HIS A 249 -16.03 20.69 3.81
C HIS A 249 -16.74 22.01 4.10
N TYR A 250 -16.22 23.08 3.51
CA TYR A 250 -16.75 24.42 3.66
C TYR A 250 -17.62 24.77 2.44
N SER A 251 -18.85 24.27 2.45
CA SER A 251 -19.90 24.66 1.50
C SER A 251 -20.82 25.72 2.14
N LYS A 252 -21.32 26.65 1.31
CA LYS A 252 -22.32 27.65 1.75
C LYS A 252 -23.69 27.02 2.05
N ALA A 253 -24.00 25.88 1.42
CA ALA A 253 -25.28 25.20 1.57
C ALA A 253 -25.24 24.18 2.72
N GLU A 254 -24.19 23.37 2.79
CA GLU A 254 -24.05 22.27 3.76
C GLU A 254 -22.58 22.14 4.22
N PRO A 255 -22.14 22.90 5.24
CA PRO A 255 -20.84 22.69 5.84
C PRO A 255 -20.84 21.35 6.57
N SER A 256 -19.75 20.58 6.43
CA SER A 256 -19.60 19.32 7.16
C SER A 256 -18.18 19.15 7.69
N THR A 257 -18.06 18.48 8.83
CA THR A 257 -16.78 18.08 9.41
C THR A 257 -16.84 16.59 9.68
N SER A 258 -15.76 15.88 9.37
CA SER A 258 -15.66 14.45 9.64
C SER A 258 -14.27 14.10 10.15
N LEU A 259 -14.22 13.13 11.06
CA LEU A 259 -12.99 12.53 11.56
C LEU A 259 -13.03 11.05 11.19
N GLN A 260 -11.97 10.56 10.53
CA GLN A 260 -11.90 9.20 9.99
C GLN A 260 -10.67 8.49 10.54
N LEU A 261 -10.87 7.34 11.18
CA LEU A 261 -9.79 6.40 11.47
C LEU A 261 -9.66 5.43 10.31
N LEU A 262 -8.49 5.40 9.67
CA LEU A 262 -8.15 4.44 8.64
C LEU A 262 -7.17 3.44 9.21
N THR A 263 -7.50 2.15 9.15
CA THR A 263 -6.60 1.07 9.55
C THR A 263 -6.28 0.16 8.36
N ARG A 264 -5.09 -0.45 8.39
CA ARG A 264 -4.70 -1.51 7.44
C ARG A 264 -5.20 -2.89 7.87
N GLU A 265 -5.42 -3.09 9.16
CA GLU A 265 -5.93 -4.31 9.79
C GLU A 265 -7.43 -4.21 10.10
N GLN A 266 -8.11 -5.35 10.11
CA GLN A 266 -9.56 -5.40 10.38
C GLN A 266 -9.90 -5.14 11.84
N ASP A 267 -9.05 -5.59 12.76
CA ASP A 267 -9.26 -5.37 14.19
C ASP A 267 -8.50 -4.13 14.65
N VAL A 268 -9.24 -3.13 15.12
CA VAL A 268 -8.68 -1.91 15.67
C VAL A 268 -8.27 -2.19 17.11
N SER A 269 -7.02 -1.91 17.47
CA SER A 269 -6.59 -2.08 18.86
C SER A 269 -7.40 -1.18 19.80
N PRO A 270 -7.76 -1.62 21.02
CA PRO A 270 -8.51 -0.80 21.97
C PRO A 270 -7.82 0.54 22.28
N GLN A 271 -6.49 0.55 22.28
CA GLN A 271 -5.68 1.75 22.48
C GLN A 271 -5.87 2.76 21.36
N LEU A 272 -5.84 2.31 20.10
CA LEU A 272 -6.04 3.16 18.94
C LEU A 272 -7.48 3.69 18.88
N LEU A 273 -8.46 2.86 19.22
CA LEU A 273 -9.86 3.28 19.29
C LEU A 273 -10.08 4.32 20.41
N GLN A 274 -9.45 4.14 21.57
CA GLN A 274 -9.50 5.10 22.67
C GLN A 274 -8.89 6.44 22.25
N LYS A 275 -7.73 6.41 21.60
CA LYS A 275 -7.03 7.60 21.11
C LYS A 275 -7.87 8.35 20.07
N PHE A 276 -8.46 7.64 19.12
CA PHE A 276 -9.40 8.23 18.17
C PHE A 276 -10.60 8.86 18.88
N THR A 277 -11.20 8.16 19.85
CA THR A 277 -12.36 8.65 20.61
C THR A 277 -12.05 9.91 21.42
N GLN A 278 -10.80 10.08 21.87
CA GLN A 278 -10.35 11.32 22.54
C GLN A 278 -10.28 12.52 21.60
N LEU A 279 -10.03 12.31 20.30
CA LEU A 279 -9.98 13.38 19.30
C LEU A 279 -11.36 13.88 18.87
N VAL A 280 -12.39 13.04 19.00
CA VAL A 280 -13.77 13.35 18.56
C VAL A 280 -14.30 14.67 19.15
N PRO A 281 -14.28 14.90 20.48
CA PRO A 281 -14.78 16.16 21.05
C PRO A 281 -13.96 17.39 20.65
N THR A 282 -12.66 17.21 20.38
CA THR A 282 -11.78 18.33 19.99
C THR A 282 -12.14 18.91 18.62
N MET A 283 -12.89 18.16 17.81
CA MET A 283 -13.38 18.56 16.49
C MET A 283 -14.84 19.04 16.52
N GLY A 284 -15.44 19.23 17.70
CA GLY A 284 -16.85 19.59 17.84
C GLY A 284 -17.81 18.45 17.51
N LEU A 285 -17.31 17.21 17.45
CA LEU A 285 -18.10 16.01 17.21
C LEU A 285 -18.47 15.35 18.55
N THR A 286 -19.62 14.68 18.60
CA THR A 286 -20.07 13.98 19.80
C THR A 286 -19.94 12.46 19.64
N LYS A 287 -19.84 11.74 20.76
CA LYS A 287 -19.59 10.29 20.76
C LYS A 287 -20.75 9.47 20.15
N ASP A 288 -21.97 9.98 20.24
CA ASP A 288 -23.17 9.40 19.64
C ASP A 288 -23.17 9.47 18.11
N MET A 289 -22.40 10.38 17.53
CA MET A 289 -22.26 10.47 16.07
C MET A 289 -21.16 9.52 15.55
N LEU A 290 -20.53 8.72 16.41
CA LEU A 290 -19.54 7.71 16.02
C LEU A 290 -20.24 6.49 15.43
N THR A 291 -20.01 6.25 14.14
CA THR A 291 -20.54 5.06 13.47
C THR A 291 -19.42 4.07 13.21
N LEU A 292 -19.46 2.91 13.90
CA LEU A 292 -18.66 1.74 13.53
C LEU A 292 -19.28 1.11 12.29
N LEU A 293 -18.61 1.25 11.14
CA LEU A 293 -19.05 0.54 9.95
C LEU A 293 -18.94 -0.97 10.16
N PRO A 294 -19.96 -1.74 9.76
CA PRO A 294 -19.99 -3.19 9.97
C PRO A 294 -18.83 -3.87 9.23
N LYS A 295 -18.32 -4.95 9.84
CA LYS A 295 -17.36 -5.86 9.20
C LYS A 295 -18.05 -6.49 7.98
N SER A 296 -17.43 -6.46 6.79
CA SER A 296 -17.91 -7.24 5.64
C SER A 296 -17.08 -8.48 5.39
#